data_AF-A0A2D3WJD3-F1
#
_entry.id   AF-A0A2D3WJD3-F1
#
_cell.length_a   1.000
_cell.length_b   1.000
_cell.length_c   1.000
_cell.angle_alpha   90.00
_cell.angle_beta   90.00
_cell.angle_gamma   90.00
#
_symmetry.space_group_name_H-M   'P 1'
#
loop_
_entity.id
_entity.type
_entity.pdbx_description
1 polymer ?
#
loop_
_entity_poly.entity_id
_entity_poly.type
_entity_poly.pdbx_seq_one_letter_code
_entity_poly.pdbx_strand_id
1 'polypeptide(L)'
;MLANINVLLLDYALGSLKRQGGKSIFIFLVLCLLIFLLASVLMIADAIKVELNTTLKTLPQITLQRFVAGRQTNVSVERVDTILALNGVEQAIPRVWGYYYFKPAGVNFSIVGIDAYEEPYKKRLSELTRTFDLSTLEKEGGMIVGEGVQNVLRENYYSDFFNFITPKGERYPLKIAGVFHSDIALESNDLMLVP
;
A
#
# COMPACT_ATOMS: atom_id res chain seq x y z
N MET A 1 -5.08 12.22 -53.27
CA MET A 1 -5.28 10.99 -54.06
C MET A 1 -6.10 10.05 -53.19
N LEU A 2 -7.44 10.11 -53.32
CA LEU A 2 -8.36 9.32 -52.51
C LEU A 2 -8.30 7.86 -53.01
N ALA A 3 -7.91 6.93 -52.14
CA ALA A 3 -7.93 5.51 -52.47
C ALA A 3 -9.37 5.08 -52.72
N ASN A 4 -9.71 4.78 -53.98
CA ASN A 4 -11.00 4.17 -54.32
C ASN A 4 -11.03 2.76 -53.73
N ILE A 5 -11.80 2.58 -52.66
CA ILE A 5 -12.02 1.27 -52.05
C ILE A 5 -12.78 0.40 -53.05
N ASN A 6 -12.16 -0.70 -53.47
CA ASN A 6 -12.76 -1.63 -54.42
C ASN A 6 -13.70 -2.60 -53.70
N VAL A 7 -14.98 -2.23 -53.62
CA VAL A 7 -16.04 -2.95 -52.89
C VAL A 7 -16.16 -4.41 -53.35
N LEU A 8 -15.95 -4.68 -54.65
CA LEU A 8 -16.00 -6.04 -55.20
C LEU A 8 -14.90 -6.96 -54.64
N LEU A 9 -13.71 -6.42 -54.39
CA LEU A 9 -12.63 -7.19 -53.75
C LEU A 9 -12.92 -7.47 -52.27
N LEU A 10 -13.57 -6.53 -51.58
CA LEU A 10 -13.98 -6.70 -50.19
C LEU A 10 -15.04 -7.81 -50.05
N ASP A 11 -16.06 -7.81 -50.90
CA ASP A 11 -17.09 -8.86 -50.91
C ASP A 11 -16.50 -10.24 -51.20
N TYR A 12 -15.57 -10.32 -52.15
CA TYR A 12 -14.85 -11.56 -52.44
C TYR A 12 -14.02 -12.04 -51.23
N ALA A 13 -13.33 -11.12 -50.55
CA ALA A 13 -12.54 -11.44 -49.35
C ALA A 13 -13.42 -11.90 -48.18
N LEU A 14 -14.54 -11.21 -47.92
CA LEU A 14 -15.51 -11.58 -46.87
C LEU A 14 -16.17 -12.94 -47.17
N GLY A 15 -16.55 -13.18 -48.43
CA GLY A 15 -17.08 -14.46 -48.88
C GLY A 15 -16.09 -15.61 -48.69
N SER A 16 -14.80 -15.37 -48.98
CA SER A 16 -13.72 -16.34 -48.75
C SER A 16 -13.51 -16.64 -47.25
N LEU A 17 -13.54 -15.60 -46.40
CA LEU A 17 -13.40 -15.72 -44.95
C LEU A 17 -14.54 -16.56 -44.34
N LYS A 18 -15.78 -16.31 -44.78
CA LYS A 18 -16.97 -17.05 -44.36
C LYS A 18 -16.90 -18.53 -44.78
N ARG A 19 -16.39 -18.82 -45.99
CA ARG A 19 -16.25 -20.19 -46.51
C ARG A 19 -15.22 -21.01 -45.72
N GLN A 20 -14.19 -20.39 -45.17
CA GLN A 20 -13.17 -21.02 -44.33
C GLN A 20 -13.28 -20.56 -42.86
N GLY A 21 -14.50 -20.44 -42.33
CA GLY A 21 -14.78 -19.82 -41.02
C GLY A 21 -13.94 -20.38 -39.87
N GLY A 22 -13.81 -21.71 -39.76
CA GLY A 22 -13.03 -22.33 -38.67
C GLY A 22 -11.54 -21.97 -38.70
N LYS A 23 -10.89 -22.05 -39.87
CA LYS A 23 -9.47 -21.68 -40.02
C LYS A 23 -9.25 -20.19 -39.79
N SER A 24 -10.16 -19.36 -40.30
CA SER A 24 -10.08 -17.90 -40.18
C SER A 24 -10.24 -17.44 -38.71
N ILE A 25 -11.21 -18.03 -37.98
CA ILE A 25 -11.41 -17.77 -36.55
C ILE A 25 -10.21 -18.25 -35.73
N PHE A 26 -9.63 -19.40 -36.05
CA PHE A 26 -8.45 -19.90 -35.36
C PHE A 26 -7.25 -18.95 -35.51
N ILE A 27 -6.95 -18.50 -36.73
CA ILE A 27 -5.86 -17.53 -36.98
C ILE A 27 -6.15 -16.21 -36.26
N PHE A 28 -7.39 -15.72 -36.31
CA PHE A 28 -7.80 -14.51 -35.60
C PHE A 28 -7.58 -14.63 -34.08
N LEU A 29 -7.98 -15.76 -33.48
CA LEU A 29 -7.79 -16.00 -32.05
C LEU A 29 -6.31 -16.06 -31.66
N VAL A 30 -5.48 -16.75 -32.44
CA VAL A 30 -4.04 -16.84 -32.17
C VAL A 30 -3.38 -15.45 -32.24
N LEU A 31 -3.71 -14.66 -33.27
CA LEU A 31 -3.19 -13.30 -33.40
C LEU A 31 -3.70 -12.38 -32.28
N CYS A 32 -4.98 -12.48 -31.94
CA CYS A 32 -5.57 -11.74 -30.82
C CYS A 32 -4.89 -12.09 -29.49
N LEU A 33 -4.67 -13.39 -29.23
CA LEU A 33 -3.99 -13.86 -28.03
C LEU A 33 -2.55 -13.34 -27.95
N LEU A 34 -1.82 -13.32 -29.07
CA LEU A 34 -0.45 -12.83 -29.12
C LEU A 34 -0.39 -11.33 -28.82
N ILE A 35 -1.26 -10.53 -29.45
CA ILE A 35 -1.36 -9.08 -29.21
C ILE A 35 -1.80 -8.82 -27.76
N PHE A 36 -2.79 -9.56 -27.25
CA PHE A 36 -3.27 -9.46 -25.88
C PHE A 36 -2.17 -9.76 -24.87
N LEU A 37 -1.38 -10.81 -25.08
CA LEU A 37 -0.28 -11.17 -24.20
C LEU A 37 0.79 -10.07 -24.16
N LEU A 38 1.17 -9.54 -25.32
CA LEU A 38 2.13 -8.43 -25.40
C LEU A 38 1.59 -7.19 -24.70
N ALA A 39 0.34 -6.81 -24.97
CA ALA A 39 -0.29 -5.65 -24.36
C ALA A 39 -0.42 -5.80 -22.84
N SER A 40 -0.77 -6.98 -22.36
CA SER A 40 -0.88 -7.29 -20.92
C SER A 40 0.46 -7.10 -20.21
N VAL A 41 1.55 -7.65 -20.75
CA VAL A 41 2.89 -7.50 -20.15
C VAL A 41 3.31 -6.03 -20.11
N LEU A 42 3.10 -5.28 -21.20
CA LEU A 42 3.43 -3.85 -21.24
C LEU A 42 2.59 -3.05 -20.24
N MET A 43 1.29 -3.31 -20.18
CA MET A 43 0.37 -2.64 -19.27
C MET A 43 0.73 -2.91 -17.81
N ILE A 44 1.06 -4.16 -17.45
CA ILE A 44 1.49 -4.52 -16.09
C ILE A 44 2.81 -3.83 -15.75
N ALA A 45 3.78 -3.85 -16.67
CA ALA A 45 5.08 -3.21 -16.45
C ALA A 45 4.95 -1.70 -16.23
N ASP A 46 4.13 -1.03 -17.02
CA ASP A 46 3.92 0.42 -16.90
C ASP A 46 3.09 0.76 -15.66
N ALA A 47 2.09 -0.05 -15.29
CA ALA A 47 1.36 0.13 -14.03
C ALA A 47 2.30 0.05 -12.82
N ILE A 48 3.19 -0.94 -12.77
CA ILE A 48 4.18 -1.07 -11.69
C ILE A 48 5.12 0.14 -11.64
N LYS A 49 5.59 0.63 -12.80
CA LYS A 49 6.45 1.82 -12.84
C LYS A 49 5.74 3.07 -12.35
N VAL A 50 4.48 3.26 -12.73
CA VAL A 50 3.68 4.41 -12.29
C VAL A 50 3.50 4.37 -10.78
N GLU A 51 3.16 3.20 -10.24
CA GLU A 51 3.00 3.00 -8.80
C GLU A 51 4.30 3.32 -8.06
N LEU A 52 5.42 2.69 -8.47
CA LEU A 52 6.73 2.90 -7.85
C LEU A 52 7.17 4.38 -7.88
N ASN A 53 6.98 5.07 -9.01
CA ASN A 53 7.36 6.48 -9.12
C ASN A 53 6.45 7.40 -8.28
N THR A 54 5.19 7.01 -8.10
CA THR A 54 4.24 7.76 -7.27
C THR A 54 4.60 7.58 -5.80
N THR A 55 4.81 6.35 -5.35
CA THR A 55 5.28 6.03 -3.99
C THR A 55 6.62 6.73 -3.70
N LEU A 56 7.61 6.65 -4.60
CA LEU A 56 8.93 7.26 -4.43
C LEU A 56 8.87 8.77 -4.13
N LYS A 57 7.94 9.51 -4.75
CA LYS A 57 7.77 10.96 -4.52
C LYS A 57 7.27 11.30 -3.11
N THR A 58 6.65 10.34 -2.43
CA THR A 58 6.10 10.51 -1.07
C THR A 58 7.05 10.02 0.02
N LEU A 59 8.05 9.21 -0.34
CA LEU A 59 9.03 8.70 0.60
C LEU A 59 9.99 9.81 1.06
N PRO A 60 10.58 9.66 2.27
CA PRO A 60 11.63 10.55 2.72
C PRO A 60 12.85 10.44 1.81
N GLN A 61 13.48 11.60 1.54
CA GLN A 61 14.67 11.69 0.69
C GLN A 61 15.86 10.94 1.29
N ILE A 62 15.99 10.95 2.62
CA ILE A 62 17.07 10.29 3.37
C ILE A 62 16.47 9.58 4.58
N THR A 63 16.79 8.31 4.75
CA THR A 63 16.47 7.52 5.95
C THR A 63 17.73 7.21 6.74
N LEU A 64 17.76 7.59 8.01
CA LEU A 64 18.88 7.29 8.90
C LEU A 64 18.55 6.07 9.78
N GLN A 65 19.41 5.07 9.73
CA GLN A 65 19.30 3.86 10.55
C GLN A 65 20.66 3.53 11.17
N ARG A 66 20.66 3.00 12.39
CA ARG A 66 21.89 2.60 13.09
C ARG A 66 22.01 1.08 13.10
N PHE A 67 23.13 0.58 12.59
CA PHE A 67 23.46 -0.85 12.63
C PHE A 67 24.59 -1.11 13.63
N VAL A 68 24.42 -2.13 14.47
CA VAL A 68 25.45 -2.66 15.38
C VAL A 68 25.52 -4.17 15.17
N ALA A 69 26.70 -4.69 14.82
CA ALA A 69 26.90 -6.11 14.53
C ALA A 69 25.89 -6.69 13.51
N GLY A 70 25.55 -5.93 12.47
CA GLY A 70 24.61 -6.33 11.42
C GLY A 70 23.13 -6.29 11.81
N ARG A 71 22.80 -5.82 13.03
CA ARG A 71 21.42 -5.64 13.49
C ARG A 71 21.05 -4.18 13.58
N GLN A 72 19.84 -3.84 13.15
CA GLN A 72 19.29 -2.51 13.35
C GLN A 72 19.10 -2.27 14.86
N THR A 73 19.48 -1.08 15.32
CA THR A 73 19.41 -0.67 16.71
C THR A 73 18.80 0.72 16.81
N ASN A 74 18.23 1.02 17.98
CA ASN A 74 17.58 2.30 18.21
C ASN A 74 18.58 3.46 18.14
N VAL A 75 18.11 4.56 17.58
CA VAL A 75 18.81 5.85 17.54
C VAL A 75 18.23 6.72 18.65
N SER A 76 19.09 7.41 19.40
CA SER A 76 18.62 8.37 20.41
C SER A 76 17.89 9.54 19.73
N VAL A 77 16.75 9.94 20.29
CA VAL A 77 15.93 11.06 19.78
C VAL A 77 16.71 12.38 19.84
N GLU A 78 17.60 12.55 20.81
CA GLU A 78 18.49 13.73 20.95
C GLU A 78 19.35 14.00 19.71
N ARG A 79 19.58 12.97 18.87
CA ARG A 79 20.35 13.13 17.63
C ARG A 79 19.57 13.91 16.57
N VAL A 80 18.25 13.98 16.65
CA VAL A 80 17.41 14.77 15.73
C VAL A 80 17.83 16.23 15.74
N ASP A 81 18.05 16.82 16.92
CA ASP A 81 18.47 18.22 17.06
C ASP A 81 19.84 18.47 16.41
N THR A 82 20.75 17.50 16.52
CA THR A 82 22.07 17.56 15.87
C THR A 82 21.94 17.50 14.34
N ILE A 83 20.98 16.72 13.83
CA ILE A 83 20.72 16.59 12.38
C ILE A 83 20.08 17.87 11.84
N LEU A 84 19.13 18.46 12.58
CA LEU A 84 18.50 19.75 12.23
C LEU A 84 19.50 20.91 12.21
N ALA A 85 20.56 20.84 13.01
CA ALA A 85 21.62 21.85 13.02
C ALA A 85 22.55 21.81 11.78
N LEU A 86 22.46 20.77 10.95
CA LEU A 86 23.26 20.67 9.73
C LEU A 86 22.72 21.59 8.63
N ASN A 87 23.60 22.36 8.00
CA ASN A 87 23.22 23.21 6.87
C ASN A 87 22.65 22.37 5.72
N GLY A 88 21.46 22.76 5.24
CA GLY A 88 20.74 22.07 4.16
C GLY A 88 19.71 21.04 4.63
N VAL A 89 19.57 20.81 5.94
CA VAL A 89 18.48 20.00 6.51
C VAL A 89 17.32 20.92 6.90
N GLU A 90 16.19 20.79 6.21
CA GLU A 90 14.97 21.57 6.52
C GLU A 90 14.14 20.91 7.63
N GLN A 91 14.04 19.58 7.61
CA GLN A 91 13.22 18.82 8.56
C GLN A 91 13.85 17.46 8.85
N ALA A 92 13.77 17.02 10.10
CA ALA A 92 14.15 15.68 10.55
C ALA A 92 13.05 15.15 11.47
N ILE A 93 12.45 14.02 11.09
CA ILE A 93 11.31 13.43 11.80
C ILE A 93 11.77 12.12 12.45
N PRO A 94 11.77 12.01 13.78
CA PRO A 94 12.00 10.73 14.44
C PRO A 94 10.83 9.78 14.14
N ARG A 95 11.12 8.52 13.84
CA ARG A 95 10.10 7.49 13.62
C ARG A 95 10.48 6.21 14.34
N VAL A 96 9.49 5.59 14.98
CA VAL A 96 9.60 4.25 15.55
C VAL A 96 8.78 3.30 14.70
N TRP A 97 9.34 2.15 14.35
CA TRP A 97 8.63 1.10 13.64
C TRP A 97 9.14 -0.28 14.04
N GLY A 98 8.33 -1.31 13.85
CA GLY A 98 8.73 -2.69 14.12
C GLY A 98 7.64 -3.68 13.75
N TYR A 99 7.95 -4.97 13.92
CA TYR A 99 6.99 -6.05 13.68
C TYR A 99 6.44 -6.57 15.00
N TYR A 100 5.14 -6.82 15.02
CA TYR A 100 4.46 -7.50 16.12
C TYR A 100 3.87 -8.81 15.65
N TYR A 101 4.35 -9.90 16.23
CA TYR A 101 3.90 -11.24 15.88
C TYR A 101 2.58 -11.57 16.59
N PHE A 102 1.52 -11.73 15.80
CA PHE A 102 0.22 -12.12 16.29
C PHE A 102 0.06 -13.65 16.23
N LYS A 103 0.39 -14.29 17.35
CA LYS A 103 0.40 -15.76 17.49
C LYS A 103 -0.90 -16.47 17.10
N PRO A 104 -2.12 -15.97 17.43
CA PRO A 104 -3.37 -16.66 17.09
C PRO A 104 -3.57 -16.90 15.59
N ALA A 105 -3.21 -15.93 14.75
CA ALA A 105 -3.31 -16.07 13.29
C ALA A 105 -1.96 -16.42 12.61
N GLY A 106 -0.85 -16.44 13.36
CA GLY A 106 0.47 -16.73 12.82
C GLY A 106 1.02 -15.66 11.87
N VAL A 107 0.54 -14.41 11.96
CA VAL A 107 0.94 -13.30 11.09
C VAL A 107 1.79 -12.27 11.81
N ASN A 108 2.56 -11.48 11.06
CA ASN A 108 3.27 -10.32 11.58
C ASN A 108 2.56 -9.05 11.13
N PHE A 109 2.29 -8.16 12.09
CA PHE A 109 1.78 -6.82 11.80
C PHE A 109 2.92 -5.81 11.83
N SER A 110 2.92 -4.88 10.89
CA SER A 110 3.85 -3.76 10.83
C SER A 110 3.31 -2.64 11.73
N ILE A 111 3.97 -2.38 12.85
CA ILE A 111 3.61 -1.28 13.76
C ILE A 111 4.47 -0.07 13.42
N VAL A 112 3.82 1.08 13.26
CA VAL A 112 4.49 2.38 13.14
C VAL A 112 3.96 3.31 14.22
N GLY A 113 4.89 3.84 15.01
CA GLY A 113 4.64 4.89 15.98
C GLY A 113 4.49 6.22 15.26
N ILE A 114 3.38 6.91 15.48
CA ILE A 114 3.13 8.26 14.99
C ILE A 114 2.96 9.19 16.18
N ASP A 115 3.44 10.42 16.06
CA ASP A 115 3.01 11.45 17.00
C ASP A 115 1.61 11.91 16.59
N ALA A 116 0.58 11.29 17.16
CA ALA A 116 -0.82 11.56 16.85
C ALA A 116 -1.27 12.98 17.27
N TYR A 117 -0.44 13.72 17.99
CA TYR A 117 -0.76 15.04 18.51
C TYR A 117 -0.38 16.19 17.57
N GLU A 118 0.32 15.91 16.47
CA GLU A 118 0.63 16.91 15.45
C GLU A 118 -0.53 17.09 14.45
N GLU A 119 -1.11 18.30 14.41
CA GLU A 119 -2.22 18.72 13.54
C GLU A 119 -2.08 18.35 12.03
N PRO A 120 -0.90 18.39 11.39
CA PRO A 120 -0.74 18.00 9.99
C PRO A 120 -1.09 16.53 9.72
N TYR A 121 -0.86 15.64 10.69
CA TYR A 121 -1.12 14.21 10.55
C TYR A 121 -2.60 13.90 10.69
N LYS A 122 -3.31 14.57 11.61
CA LYS A 122 -4.75 14.35 11.84
C LYS A 122 -5.58 14.54 10.58
N LYS A 123 -5.33 15.63 9.84
CA LYS A 123 -6.08 15.94 8.62
C LYS A 123 -5.85 14.89 7.53
N ARG A 124 -4.59 14.52 7.28
CA ARG A 124 -4.26 13.48 6.29
C ARG A 124 -4.79 12.10 6.70
N LEU A 125 -4.71 11.76 7.98
CA LEU A 125 -5.22 10.47 8.47
C LEU A 125 -6.74 10.39 8.35
N SER A 126 -7.47 11.48 8.59
CA SER A 126 -8.93 11.52 8.36
C SER A 126 -9.31 11.34 6.89
N GLU A 127 -8.52 11.85 5.95
CA GLU A 127 -8.74 11.64 4.51
C GLU A 127 -8.44 10.19 4.10
N LEU A 128 -7.47 9.54 4.76
CA LEU A 128 -7.02 8.18 4.45
C LEU A 128 -7.80 7.08 5.18
N THR A 129 -8.76 7.40 6.04
CA THR A 129 -9.52 6.40 6.82
C THR A 129 -11.02 6.42 6.51
N ARG A 130 -11.63 5.24 6.34
CA ARG A 130 -13.07 5.08 6.02
C ARG A 130 -13.97 5.41 7.21
N THR A 131 -13.51 5.04 8.39
CA THR A 131 -14.14 5.32 9.68
C THR A 131 -13.05 5.95 10.54
N PHE A 132 -13.26 7.17 11.01
CA PHE A 132 -12.27 7.88 11.81
C PHE A 132 -12.95 8.57 12.99
N ASP A 133 -12.81 7.99 14.17
CA ASP A 133 -13.25 8.63 15.40
C ASP A 133 -12.09 9.42 16.02
N LEU A 134 -11.99 10.70 15.63
CA LEU A 134 -11.00 11.65 16.14
C LEU A 134 -11.02 11.72 17.67
N SER A 135 -12.19 11.60 18.30
CA SER A 135 -12.37 11.59 19.75
C SER A 135 -11.73 10.40 20.47
N THR A 136 -11.62 9.25 19.79
CA THR A 136 -11.06 8.02 20.36
C THR A 136 -9.54 8.04 20.29
N LEU A 137 -8.98 8.70 19.28
CA LEU A 137 -7.55 8.95 19.14
C LEU A 137 -7.02 9.86 20.28
N GLU A 138 -7.75 10.94 20.58
CA GLU A 138 -7.30 11.99 21.52
C GLU A 138 -7.51 11.67 23.01
N LYS A 139 -8.48 10.81 23.38
CA LYS A 139 -8.84 10.57 24.79
C LYS A 139 -8.29 9.29 25.40
N GLU A 140 -8.08 8.23 24.60
CA GLU A 140 -7.75 6.89 25.13
C GLU A 140 -6.55 6.23 24.45
N GLY A 141 -5.92 6.87 23.46
CA GLY A 141 -4.88 6.25 22.64
C GLY A 141 -5.50 5.28 21.63
N GLY A 142 -6.01 5.81 20.52
CA GLY A 142 -6.59 5.02 19.45
C GLY A 142 -5.54 4.58 18.42
N MET A 143 -5.68 3.38 17.86
CA MET A 143 -4.87 2.89 16.75
C MET A 143 -5.65 2.90 15.43
N ILE A 144 -4.94 3.11 14.32
CA ILE A 144 -5.48 3.00 12.95
C ILE A 144 -4.93 1.73 12.33
N VAL A 145 -5.77 0.93 11.69
CA VAL A 145 -5.37 -0.37 11.13
C VAL A 145 -5.62 -0.47 9.63
N GLY A 146 -4.82 -1.29 8.96
CA GLY A 146 -5.10 -1.75 7.60
C GLY A 146 -6.35 -2.62 7.51
N GLU A 147 -6.91 -2.73 6.30
CA GLU A 147 -8.07 -3.61 6.03
C GLU A 147 -7.72 -5.09 6.31
N GLY A 148 -6.53 -5.55 5.90
CA GLY A 148 -6.05 -6.89 6.20
C GLY A 148 -5.87 -7.15 7.70
N VAL A 149 -5.30 -6.19 8.43
CA VAL A 149 -5.22 -6.25 9.89
C VAL A 149 -6.61 -6.35 10.50
N GLN A 150 -7.55 -5.49 10.12
CA GLN A 150 -8.91 -5.51 10.66
C GLN A 150 -9.58 -6.87 10.42
N ASN A 151 -9.44 -7.43 9.22
CA ASN A 151 -10.02 -8.74 8.89
C ASN A 151 -9.47 -9.84 9.80
N VAL A 152 -8.14 -9.91 9.94
CA VAL A 152 -7.49 -10.88 10.82
C VAL A 152 -7.92 -10.69 12.28
N LEU A 153 -8.02 -9.45 12.75
CA LEU A 153 -8.47 -9.16 14.12
C LEU A 153 -9.91 -9.59 14.35
N ARG A 154 -10.83 -9.29 13.41
CA ARG A 154 -12.24 -9.69 13.50
C ARG A 154 -12.43 -11.21 13.50
N GLU A 155 -11.67 -11.94 12.67
CA GLU A 155 -11.66 -13.40 12.66
C GLU A 155 -11.21 -14.00 13.99
N ASN A 156 -10.38 -13.28 14.75
CA ASN A 156 -9.86 -13.68 16.04
C ASN A 156 -10.60 -13.01 17.23
N TYR A 157 -11.83 -12.55 17.02
CA TYR A 157 -12.71 -11.95 18.03
C TYR A 157 -12.24 -10.61 18.62
N TYR A 158 -11.38 -9.87 17.90
CA TYR A 158 -10.99 -8.49 18.24
C TYR A 158 -11.74 -7.50 17.34
N SER A 159 -12.89 -7.01 17.80
CA SER A 159 -13.74 -6.05 17.05
C SER A 159 -13.36 -4.59 17.31
N ASP A 160 -13.18 -4.23 18.59
CA ASP A 160 -13.15 -2.82 19.01
C ASP A 160 -11.80 -2.39 19.60
N PHE A 161 -11.01 -3.34 20.09
CA PHE A 161 -9.71 -3.09 20.69
C PHE A 161 -8.77 -4.27 20.46
N PHE A 162 -7.48 -4.00 20.57
CA PHE A 162 -6.43 -5.01 20.53
C PHE A 162 -5.53 -4.90 21.77
N ASN A 163 -5.19 -6.05 22.34
CA ASN A 163 -4.30 -6.13 23.49
C ASN A 163 -2.88 -6.46 23.03
N PHE A 164 -2.00 -5.46 23.02
CA PHE A 164 -0.58 -5.71 22.85
C PHE A 164 -0.01 -6.36 24.10
N ILE A 165 0.84 -7.37 23.92
CA ILE A 165 1.59 -8.00 25.00
C ILE A 165 3.00 -7.41 24.96
N THR A 166 3.34 -6.65 26.00
CA THR A 166 4.69 -6.09 26.13
C THR A 166 5.72 -7.19 26.42
N PRO A 167 7.02 -6.94 26.23
CA PRO A 167 8.06 -7.90 26.61
C PRO A 167 8.04 -8.30 28.10
N LYS A 168 7.40 -7.49 28.96
CA LYS A 168 7.20 -7.77 30.39
C LYS A 168 5.96 -8.64 30.68
N GLY A 169 5.17 -8.97 29.65
CA GLY A 169 3.91 -9.70 29.78
C GLY A 169 2.70 -8.84 30.17
N GLU A 170 2.88 -7.53 30.29
CA GLU A 170 1.79 -6.60 30.58
C GLU A 170 0.91 -6.41 29.33
N ARG A 171 -0.40 -6.29 29.54
CA ARG A 171 -1.37 -6.02 28.48
C ARG A 171 -1.50 -4.51 28.28
N TYR A 172 -1.38 -4.08 27.03
CA TYR A 172 -1.59 -2.70 26.63
C TYR A 172 -2.78 -2.65 25.65
N PRO A 173 -4.01 -2.39 26.15
CA PRO A 173 -5.20 -2.31 25.31
C PRO A 173 -5.20 -1.01 24.50
N LEU A 174 -5.38 -1.11 23.19
CA LEU A 174 -5.57 0.03 22.29
C LEU A 174 -6.87 -0.15 21.49
N LYS A 175 -7.70 0.90 21.43
CA LYS A 175 -8.94 0.88 20.65
C LYS A 175 -8.67 1.08 19.17
N ILE A 176 -9.44 0.42 18.31
CA ILE A 176 -9.39 0.66 16.87
C ILE A 176 -10.19 1.94 16.59
N ALA A 177 -9.51 3.05 16.37
CA ALA A 177 -10.12 4.35 16.09
C ALA A 177 -10.42 4.56 14.59
N GLY A 178 -9.75 3.79 13.72
CA GLY A 178 -10.06 3.85 12.31
C GLY A 178 -9.40 2.78 11.45
N VAL A 179 -9.85 2.71 10.20
CA VAL A 179 -9.38 1.75 9.20
C VAL A 179 -9.04 2.48 7.92
N PHE A 180 -7.87 2.16 7.34
CA PHE A 180 -7.44 2.73 6.06
C PHE A 180 -8.40 2.40 4.91
N HIS A 181 -8.46 3.29 3.91
CA HIS A 181 -9.16 3.01 2.66
C HIS A 181 -8.49 1.85 1.89
N SER A 182 -9.30 1.10 1.14
CA SER A 182 -8.82 0.00 0.28
C SER A 182 -7.84 0.46 -0.80
N ASP A 183 -7.89 1.73 -1.18
CA ASP A 183 -7.11 2.28 -2.28
C ASP A 183 -5.61 2.33 -1.95
N ILE A 184 -5.27 2.30 -0.66
CA ILE A 184 -3.90 2.20 -0.14
C ILE A 184 -3.58 0.81 0.44
N ALA A 185 -4.46 -0.17 0.21
CA ALA A 185 -4.28 -1.52 0.76
C ALA A 185 -2.96 -2.15 0.33
N LEU A 186 -2.41 -1.82 -0.84
CA LEU A 186 -1.11 -2.34 -1.26
C LEU A 186 0.02 -1.98 -0.28
N GLU A 187 -0.03 -0.79 0.33
CA GLU A 187 1.00 -0.28 1.24
C GLU A 187 0.62 -0.45 2.71
N SER A 188 -0.67 -0.46 3.04
CA SER A 188 -1.16 -0.40 4.42
C SER A 188 -1.82 -1.69 4.93
N ASN A 189 -1.84 -2.79 4.14
CA ASN A 189 -2.65 -3.97 4.47
C ASN A 189 -2.33 -4.58 5.84
N ASP A 190 -1.05 -4.62 6.19
CA ASP A 190 -0.49 -5.20 7.41
C ASP A 190 -0.11 -4.13 8.45
N LEU A 191 -0.45 -2.86 8.19
CA LEU A 191 -0.03 -1.71 8.97
C LEU A 191 -0.95 -1.47 10.17
N MET A 192 -0.35 -1.19 11.33
CA MET A 192 -0.97 -0.64 12.52
C MET A 192 -0.26 0.68 12.86
N LEU A 193 -0.98 1.80 12.79
CA LEU A 193 -0.50 3.08 13.32
C LEU A 193 -0.89 3.19 14.78
N VAL A 194 0.09 3.42 15.62
CA VAL A 194 -0.04 3.53 17.07
C VAL A 194 0.50 4.89 17.52
N PRO A 195 -0.19 5.61 18.42
CA PRO A 195 0.29 6.87 19.00
C PRO A 195 1.46 6.67 19.98
#